data_AF-A0A6B2LLN0-F1
#
_entry.id   AF-A0A6B2LLN0-F1
#
_cell.length_a   1.000
_cell.length_b   1.000
_cell.length_c   1.000
_cell.angle_alpha   90.00
_cell.angle_beta   90.00
_cell.angle_gamma   90.00
#
_symmetry.space_group_name_H-M   'P 1'
#
loop_
_entity.id
_entity.type
_entity.pdbx_description
1 polymer ?
#
loop_
_entity_poly.entity_id
_entity_poly.type
_entity_poly.pdbx_seq_one_letter_code
_entity_poly.pdbx_strand_id
1 'polypeptide(L)'
;MSAPKSYGPQFYGSNAAVYKARLHTFPCHEVALKVVINQTMSSTIDLQGNLSEEVILLKQIGYHPNILRVYYHFVDIAKKSDLPDWDFDTEFVRDKTLFVVMEYVPTTLATVITRIHKLRELPPFEMDTIFNILYQLCLALEYLKKHLVVHRDVKPDNIGIELTTGVVKLLDFGLAL
;
A
#
# COMPACT_ATOMS: atom_id res chain seq x y z
N MET A 1 8.16 -33.82 -0.26
CA MET A 1 8.81 -32.52 -0.52
C MET A 1 7.74 -31.55 -0.93
N SER A 2 7.31 -30.67 -0.03
CA SER A 2 6.32 -29.63 -0.30
C SER A 2 6.95 -28.54 -1.18
N ALA A 3 6.32 -28.21 -2.31
CA ALA A 3 6.73 -27.12 -3.17
C ALA A 3 6.87 -25.80 -2.36
N PRO A 4 7.86 -24.94 -2.68
CA PRO A 4 7.97 -23.65 -2.03
C PRO A 4 6.72 -22.81 -2.35
N LYS A 5 6.11 -22.24 -1.31
CA LYS A 5 5.02 -21.24 -1.47
C LYS A 5 5.51 -20.16 -2.43
N SER A 6 4.74 -19.88 -3.47
CA SER A 6 5.06 -18.86 -4.46
C SER A 6 5.19 -17.49 -3.78
N TYR A 7 6.38 -16.89 -3.84
CA TYR A 7 6.64 -15.52 -3.37
C TYR A 7 6.19 -14.50 -4.42
N GLY A 8 4.91 -14.60 -4.83
CA GLY A 8 4.32 -13.65 -5.76
C GLY A 8 3.96 -12.32 -5.07
N PRO A 9 3.82 -11.22 -5.83
CA PRO A 9 3.25 -9.99 -5.31
C PRO A 9 1.80 -10.23 -4.85
N GLN A 10 1.39 -9.51 -3.82
CA GLN A 10 0.05 -9.59 -3.27
C GLN A 10 -0.93 -8.64 -3.98
N PHE A 11 -0.42 -7.56 -4.55
CA PHE A 11 -1.21 -6.59 -5.30
C PHE A 11 -0.45 -6.09 -6.53
N TYR A 12 -1.18 -5.90 -7.62
CA TYR A 12 -0.72 -5.25 -8.84
C TYR A 12 -1.53 -3.98 -9.07
N GLY A 13 -0.86 -2.85 -9.24
CA GLY A 13 -1.40 -1.62 -9.80
C GLY A 13 -0.77 -1.33 -11.17
N SER A 14 -1.29 -0.35 -11.89
CA SER A 14 -0.85 -0.03 -13.26
C SER A 14 0.66 0.18 -13.40
N ASN A 15 1.30 0.76 -12.38
CA ASN A 15 2.74 1.08 -12.39
C ASN A 15 3.48 0.57 -11.14
N ALA A 16 2.85 -0.32 -10.35
CA ALA A 16 3.40 -0.74 -9.08
C ALA A 16 3.03 -2.18 -8.71
N ALA A 17 3.93 -2.87 -8.03
CA ALA A 17 3.68 -4.18 -7.42
C ALA A 17 3.96 -4.11 -5.91
N VAL A 18 3.12 -4.78 -5.10
CA VAL A 18 3.31 -4.82 -3.64
C VAL A 18 3.62 -6.25 -3.21
N TYR A 19 4.75 -6.43 -2.56
CA TYR A 19 5.22 -7.71 -2.04
C TYR A 19 5.10 -7.75 -0.53
N LYS A 20 4.76 -8.92 0.02
CA LYS A 20 4.98 -9.18 1.44
C LYS A 20 6.45 -9.55 1.64
N ALA A 21 7.11 -8.83 2.52
CA ALA A 21 8.50 -9.06 2.88
C ALA A 21 8.66 -9.13 4.40
N ARG A 22 9.85 -9.55 4.84
CA ARG A 22 10.23 -9.63 6.24
C ARG A 22 11.48 -8.79 6.43
N LEU A 23 11.41 -7.81 7.32
CA LEU A 23 12.58 -7.02 7.65
C LEU A 23 13.43 -7.80 8.66
N HIS A 24 14.69 -8.05 8.31
CA HIS A 24 15.66 -8.78 9.15
C HIS A 24 16.39 -7.85 10.14
N THR A 25 15.76 -6.75 10.54
CA THR A 25 16.19 -5.91 11.66
C THR A 25 15.63 -6.46 12.96
N PHE A 26 16.18 -6.07 14.11
CA PHE A 26 15.55 -6.35 15.41
C PHE A 26 14.64 -5.17 15.81
N PRO A 27 13.35 -5.41 16.15
CA PRO A 27 12.62 -6.68 16.06
C PRO A 27 12.25 -7.05 14.62
N CYS A 28 12.24 -8.35 14.32
CA CYS A 28 11.85 -8.86 12.99
C CYS A 28 10.34 -8.77 12.85
N HIS A 29 9.86 -8.01 11.86
CA HIS A 29 8.44 -7.88 11.59
C HIS A 29 8.15 -7.96 10.09
N GLU A 30 6.90 -8.31 9.77
CA GLU A 30 6.41 -8.33 8.39
C GLU A 30 6.19 -6.90 7.89
N VAL A 31 6.49 -6.69 6.61
CA VAL A 31 6.36 -5.41 5.92
C VAL A 31 5.78 -5.61 4.53
N ALA A 32 5.17 -4.58 3.98
CA ALA A 32 4.87 -4.50 2.57
C ALA A 32 5.98 -3.72 1.85
N LEU A 33 6.45 -4.24 0.73
CA LEU A 33 7.39 -3.58 -0.17
C LEU A 33 6.64 -3.20 -1.45
N LYS A 34 6.34 -1.91 -1.63
CA LYS A 34 5.78 -1.36 -2.86
C LYS A 34 6.94 -1.00 -3.79
N VAL A 35 6.96 -1.63 -4.97
CA VAL A 35 7.93 -1.40 -6.05
C VAL A 35 7.21 -0.61 -7.13
N VAL A 36 7.63 0.63 -7.36
CA VAL A 36 7.01 1.55 -8.34
C VAL A 36 7.99 1.81 -9.47
N ILE A 37 7.53 1.59 -10.70
CA ILE A 37 8.37 1.62 -11.90
C ILE A 37 8.01 2.84 -12.74
N ASN A 38 9.04 3.50 -13.26
CA ASN A 38 8.87 4.68 -14.11
C ASN A 38 8.51 4.29 -15.53
N GLN A 39 7.28 4.56 -15.94
CA GLN A 39 6.83 4.35 -17.32
C GLN A 39 6.88 5.63 -18.17
N THR A 40 7.17 6.81 -17.60
CA THR A 40 7.04 8.08 -18.33
C THR A 40 8.25 8.36 -19.23
N MET A 41 7.97 8.75 -20.47
CA MET A 41 8.97 9.12 -21.48
C MET A 41 9.77 10.38 -21.14
N SER A 42 9.21 11.28 -20.33
CA SER A 42 9.81 12.57 -19.98
C SER A 42 10.64 12.48 -18.70
N SER A 43 11.96 12.66 -18.86
CA SER A 43 12.98 13.07 -17.89
C SER A 43 13.04 12.42 -16.49
N THR A 44 14.27 12.17 -16.07
CA THR A 44 14.81 11.80 -14.75
C THR A 44 14.27 12.53 -13.51
N ILE A 45 13.37 13.50 -13.68
CA ILE A 45 12.84 14.43 -12.67
C ILE A 45 11.56 13.89 -12.00
N ASP A 46 10.74 13.08 -12.70
CA ASP A 46 9.36 12.78 -12.25
C ASP A 46 9.26 11.75 -11.10
N LEU A 47 10.13 10.73 -11.08
CA LEU A 47 10.20 9.78 -9.95
C LEU A 47 10.69 10.46 -8.65
N GLN A 48 11.55 11.46 -8.79
CA GLN A 48 12.12 12.24 -7.68
C GLN A 48 11.30 13.49 -7.33
N GLY A 49 10.26 13.82 -8.09
CA GLY A 49 9.35 14.91 -7.78
C GLY A 49 8.09 14.38 -7.12
N ASN A 50 7.25 13.70 -7.90
CA ASN A 50 5.87 13.42 -7.49
C ASN A 50 5.73 12.20 -6.57
N LEU A 51 6.49 11.14 -6.82
CA LEU A 51 6.44 9.90 -6.02
C LEU A 51 7.19 10.03 -4.69
N SER A 52 8.22 10.87 -4.65
CA SER A 52 8.84 11.29 -3.39
C SER A 52 7.92 12.19 -2.58
N GLU A 53 7.10 13.05 -3.19
CA GLU A 53 6.20 13.95 -2.44
C GLU A 53 5.19 13.19 -1.59
N GLU A 54 4.55 12.12 -2.09
CA GLU A 54 3.64 11.29 -1.28
C GLU A 54 4.37 10.68 -0.07
N VAL A 55 5.54 10.11 -0.32
CA VAL A 55 6.33 9.45 0.72
C VAL A 55 6.89 10.47 1.73
N ILE A 56 7.26 11.66 1.26
CA ILE A 56 7.72 12.78 2.09
C ILE A 56 6.57 13.29 2.94
N LEU A 57 5.38 13.48 2.36
CA LEU A 57 4.16 13.88 3.06
C LEU A 57 3.86 12.89 4.19
N LEU A 58 3.85 11.58 3.89
CA LEU A 58 3.57 10.54 4.88
C LEU A 58 4.61 10.51 6.00
N LYS A 59 5.87 10.82 5.69
CA LYS A 59 6.92 10.95 6.72
C LYS A 59 6.79 12.23 7.54
N GLN A 60 6.30 13.32 6.96
CA GLN A 60 6.17 14.62 7.61
C GLN A 60 4.96 14.71 8.53
N ILE A 61 3.81 14.14 8.14
CA ILE A 61 2.61 14.17 8.97
C ILE A 61 2.73 13.33 10.23
N GLY A 62 3.79 12.53 10.39
CA GLY A 62 4.02 11.72 11.59
C GLY A 62 3.15 10.46 11.68
N TYR A 63 3.17 9.82 12.85
CA TYR A 63 2.50 8.54 13.07
C TYR A 63 1.06 8.73 13.56
N HIS A 64 0.13 7.98 12.95
CA HIS A 64 -1.23 7.80 13.43
C HIS A 64 -1.62 6.32 13.34
N PRO A 65 -2.31 5.74 14.34
CA PRO A 65 -2.65 4.31 14.34
C PRO A 65 -3.51 3.87 13.14
N ASN A 66 -4.36 4.77 12.64
CA ASN A 66 -5.29 4.52 11.52
C ASN A 66 -4.81 5.05 10.16
N ILE A 67 -3.53 5.37 10.02
CA ILE A 67 -2.91 5.72 8.74
C ILE A 67 -1.77 4.73 8.47
N LEU A 68 -1.63 4.30 7.22
CA LEU A 68 -0.55 3.41 6.83
C LEU A 68 0.82 4.03 7.14
N ARG A 69 1.63 3.31 7.92
CA ARG A 69 2.98 3.76 8.26
C ARG A 69 3.97 3.41 7.17
N VAL A 70 4.69 4.42 6.67
CA VAL A 70 5.88 4.23 5.83
C VAL A 70 7.12 4.20 6.72
N TYR A 71 7.93 3.15 6.60
CA TYR A 71 9.17 2.99 7.35
C TYR A 71 10.35 3.59 6.58
N TYR A 72 10.55 3.14 5.35
CA TYR A 72 11.70 3.50 4.52
C TYR A 72 11.28 3.73 3.08
N HIS A 73 12.09 4.51 2.37
CA HIS A 73 12.01 4.60 0.92
C HIS A 73 13.42 4.76 0.36
N PHE A 74 13.64 4.25 -0.85
CA PHE A 74 14.89 4.41 -1.56
C PHE A 74 14.66 4.24 -3.05
N VAL A 75 15.54 4.83 -3.85
CA VAL A 75 15.54 4.67 -5.31
C VAL A 75 16.76 3.84 -5.67
N ASP A 76 16.55 2.78 -6.45
CA ASP A 76 17.64 1.93 -6.94
C ASP A 76 17.39 1.48 -8.38
N ILE A 77 18.41 0.95 -9.04
CA ILE A 77 18.30 0.34 -10.37
C ILE A 77 17.81 -1.09 -10.18
N ALA A 78 16.65 -1.44 -10.74
CA ALA A 78 16.22 -2.84 -10.86
C ALA A 78 16.20 -3.23 -12.34
N LYS A 79 16.93 -4.29 -12.71
CA LYS A 79 16.84 -4.83 -14.06
C LYS A 79 15.58 -5.68 -14.18
N LYS A 80 15.05 -5.82 -15.39
CA LYS A 80 13.95 -6.76 -15.66
C LYS A 80 14.24 -8.17 -15.12
N SER A 81 15.49 -8.63 -15.19
CA SER A 81 15.92 -9.93 -14.65
C SER A 81 15.78 -10.07 -13.14
N ASP A 82 15.84 -8.95 -12.41
CA ASP A 82 15.79 -8.91 -10.96
C ASP A 82 14.35 -8.74 -10.44
N LEU A 83 13.45 -8.31 -11.33
CA LEU A 83 12.03 -8.17 -11.08
C LEU A 83 11.32 -9.49 -11.43
N PRO A 84 10.30 -9.91 -10.67
CA PRO A 84 9.47 -11.08 -11.02
C PRO A 84 8.86 -10.91 -12.42
N ASP A 85 8.44 -12.00 -13.08
CA ASP A 85 7.66 -11.97 -14.33
C ASP A 85 6.29 -11.30 -14.11
N TRP A 86 6.35 -9.98 -14.02
CA TRP A 86 5.30 -9.01 -14.04
C TRP A 86 4.76 -8.90 -15.47
N ASP A 87 3.44 -8.91 -15.62
CA ASP A 87 2.72 -8.92 -16.92
C ASP A 87 2.73 -7.55 -17.63
N PHE A 88 3.74 -6.72 -17.37
CA PHE A 88 3.86 -5.40 -18.00
C PHE A 88 4.71 -5.51 -19.26
N ASP A 89 4.45 -4.65 -20.23
CA ASP A 89 5.29 -4.53 -21.42
C ASP A 89 6.63 -3.88 -21.03
N THR A 90 7.54 -4.73 -20.56
CA THR A 90 8.78 -4.41 -19.83
C THR A 90 9.88 -3.74 -20.66
N GLU A 91 9.64 -3.39 -21.92
CA GLU A 91 10.63 -2.68 -22.74
C GLU A 91 11.05 -1.34 -22.13
N PHE A 92 10.28 -0.81 -21.16
CA PHE A 92 10.49 0.49 -20.53
C PHE A 92 10.87 0.46 -19.04
N VAL A 93 11.55 -0.58 -18.54
CA VAL A 93 12.23 -0.44 -17.22
C VAL A 93 13.40 0.52 -17.37
N ARG A 94 13.15 1.81 -17.13
CA ARG A 94 14.22 2.81 -17.04
C ARG A 94 15.00 2.60 -15.75
N ASP A 95 16.25 3.03 -15.75
CA ASP A 95 17.32 2.80 -14.74
C ASP A 95 17.01 3.19 -13.28
N LYS A 96 15.77 3.54 -12.91
CA LYS A 96 15.41 3.90 -11.53
C LYS A 96 14.04 3.35 -11.17
N THR A 97 13.97 2.70 -10.02
CA THR A 97 12.78 2.12 -9.41
C THR A 97 12.65 2.66 -7.99
N LEU A 98 11.46 3.11 -7.60
CA LEU A 98 11.20 3.53 -6.22
C LEU A 98 10.74 2.33 -5.41
N PHE A 99 11.39 2.12 -4.29
CA PHE A 99 11.04 1.13 -3.30
C PHE A 99 10.50 1.81 -2.05
N VAL A 100 9.32 1.41 -1.60
CA VAL A 100 8.69 1.92 -0.38
C VAL A 100 8.44 0.75 0.56
N VAL A 101 9.07 0.80 1.73
CA VAL A 101 8.88 -0.18 2.81
C VAL A 101 7.85 0.38 3.78
N MET A 102 6.75 -0.32 3.94
CA MET A 102 5.60 0.13 4.71
C MET A 102 5.04 -0.98 5.59
N GLU A 103 4.13 -0.61 6.48
CA GLU A 103 3.37 -1.54 7.28
C GLU A 103 2.62 -2.55 6.39
N TYR A 104 2.67 -3.82 6.78
CA TYR A 104 1.94 -4.87 6.07
C TYR A 104 0.48 -4.86 6.52
N VAL A 105 -0.44 -4.73 5.56
CA VAL A 105 -1.88 -4.82 5.81
C VAL A 105 -2.42 -6.03 5.03
N PRO A 106 -3.02 -7.03 5.70
CA PRO A 106 -3.31 -8.33 5.10
C PRO A 106 -4.46 -8.32 4.09
N THR A 107 -5.39 -7.39 4.20
CA THR A 107 -6.54 -7.28 3.29
C THR A 107 -7.10 -5.85 3.28
N THR A 108 -7.86 -5.53 2.24
CA THR A 108 -8.62 -4.29 2.14
C THR A 108 -10.11 -4.54 2.41
N LEU A 109 -10.84 -3.48 2.70
CA LEU A 109 -12.29 -3.50 2.87
C LEU A 109 -12.97 -3.93 1.57
N ALA A 110 -12.46 -3.53 0.40
CA ALA A 110 -12.96 -3.99 -0.91
C ALA A 110 -12.90 -5.53 -1.05
N THR A 111 -11.77 -6.14 -0.67
CA THR A 111 -11.60 -7.60 -0.69
C THR A 111 -12.59 -8.26 0.27
N VAL A 112 -12.77 -7.72 1.48
CA VAL A 112 -13.72 -8.28 2.46
C VAL A 112 -15.16 -8.16 1.96
N ILE A 113 -15.57 -7.00 1.45
CA ILE A 113 -16.91 -6.80 0.85
C ILE A 113 -17.16 -7.79 -0.29
N THR A 114 -16.16 -8.02 -1.14
CA THR A 114 -16.22 -9.03 -2.21
C THR A 114 -16.44 -10.43 -1.65
N ARG A 115 -15.69 -10.81 -0.61
CA ARG A 115 -15.83 -12.12 0.05
C ARG A 115 -17.19 -12.32 0.72
N ILE A 116 -17.79 -11.25 1.24
CA ILE A 116 -19.14 -11.27 1.82
C ILE A 116 -20.21 -11.42 0.73
N HIS A 117 -20.22 -10.49 -0.24
CA HIS A 117 -21.38 -10.34 -1.13
C HIS A 117 -21.28 -11.14 -2.43
N LYS A 118 -20.07 -11.28 -3.00
CA LYS A 118 -19.87 -11.97 -4.28
C LYS A 118 -19.51 -13.44 -4.08
N LEU A 119 -18.57 -13.73 -3.18
CA LEU A 119 -18.07 -15.09 -2.96
C LEU A 119 -18.82 -15.84 -1.85
N ARG A 120 -19.52 -15.13 -0.96
CA ARG A 120 -20.25 -15.69 0.19
C ARG A 120 -19.37 -16.54 1.12
N GLU A 121 -18.10 -16.17 1.26
CA GLU A 121 -17.12 -16.83 2.12
C GLU A 121 -17.11 -16.30 3.55
N LEU A 122 -17.61 -15.08 3.75
CA LEU A 122 -17.66 -14.39 5.03
C LEU A 122 -19.08 -13.91 5.33
N PRO A 123 -19.47 -13.87 6.62
CA PRO A 123 -20.76 -13.30 7.00
C PRO A 123 -20.75 -11.77 6.77
N PRO A 124 -21.94 -11.15 6.59
CA PRO A 124 -22.07 -9.69 6.62
C PRO A 124 -21.49 -9.09 7.90
N PHE A 125 -21.02 -7.85 7.80
CA PHE A 125 -20.56 -7.14 8.99
C PHE A 125 -21.69 -6.91 9.99
N GLU A 126 -21.39 -7.14 11.26
CA GLU A 126 -22.23 -6.70 12.37
C GLU A 126 -22.17 -5.18 12.52
N MET A 127 -23.21 -4.60 13.12
CA MET A 127 -23.35 -3.16 13.26
C MET A 127 -22.17 -2.54 14.03
N ASP A 128 -21.70 -3.19 15.09
CA ASP A 128 -20.54 -2.75 15.87
C ASP A 128 -19.25 -2.72 15.05
N THR A 129 -19.08 -3.68 14.14
CA THR A 129 -17.92 -3.70 13.23
C THR A 129 -17.98 -2.52 12.26
N ILE A 130 -19.17 -2.23 11.72
CA ILE A 130 -19.37 -1.07 10.83
C ILE A 130 -19.06 0.24 11.57
N PHE A 131 -19.57 0.40 12.80
CA PHE A 131 -19.30 1.58 13.62
C PHE A 131 -17.80 1.72 13.93
N ASN A 132 -17.13 0.63 14.30
CA ASN A 132 -15.69 0.64 14.57
C ASN A 132 -14.87 1.06 13.34
N ILE A 133 -15.24 0.57 12.15
CA ILE A 133 -14.58 0.97 10.89
C ILE A 133 -14.77 2.46 10.64
N LEU A 134 -16.00 2.95 10.71
CA LEU A 134 -16.31 4.37 10.47
C LEU A 134 -15.60 5.27 11.49
N TYR A 135 -15.60 4.89 12.76
CA TYR A 135 -14.95 5.63 13.83
C TYR A 135 -13.45 5.80 13.57
N GLN A 136 -12.74 4.71 13.28
CA GLN A 136 -11.30 4.75 13.00
C GLN A 136 -10.96 5.53 11.72
N LEU A 137 -11.81 5.45 10.69
CA LEU A 137 -11.66 6.27 9.48
C LEU A 137 -11.86 7.76 9.78
N CYS A 138 -12.85 8.12 10.60
CA CYS A 138 -13.04 9.50 11.03
C CYS A 138 -11.83 10.03 11.80
N LEU A 139 -11.22 9.22 12.68
CA LEU A 139 -9.98 9.60 13.37
C LEU A 139 -8.82 9.85 12.40
N ALA A 140 -8.63 8.97 11.41
CA ALA A 140 -7.61 9.15 10.38
C ALA A 140 -7.85 10.45 9.58
N LEU A 141 -9.08 10.71 9.14
CA LEU A 141 -9.42 11.90 8.36
C LEU A 141 -9.31 13.19 9.18
N GLU A 142 -9.67 13.15 10.47
CA GLU A 142 -9.47 14.28 11.39
C GLU A 142 -7.97 14.58 11.55
N TYR A 143 -7.14 13.54 11.69
CA TYR A 143 -5.69 13.68 11.76
C TYR A 143 -5.12 14.34 10.50
N LEU A 144 -5.53 13.89 9.31
CA LEU A 144 -5.09 14.48 8.04
C LEU A 144 -5.51 15.95 7.92
N LYS A 145 -6.75 16.26 8.30
CA LYS A 145 -7.26 17.64 8.31
C LYS A 145 -6.41 18.55 9.18
N LYS A 146 -5.98 18.10 10.37
CA LYS A 146 -5.09 18.85 11.27
C LYS A 146 -3.71 19.14 10.65
N HIS A 147 -3.28 18.29 9.72
CA HIS A 147 -2.03 18.45 8.96
C HIS A 147 -2.24 19.10 7.60
N LEU A 148 -3.42 19.66 7.32
CA LEU A 148 -3.79 20.29 6.05
C LEU A 148 -3.67 19.35 4.83
N VAL A 149 -3.83 18.04 5.07
CA VAL A 149 -3.81 17.01 4.03
C VAL A 149 -5.24 16.59 3.70
N VAL A 150 -5.54 16.50 2.40
CA VAL A 150 -6.81 15.96 1.90
C VAL A 150 -6.50 14.68 1.13
N HIS A 151 -7.10 13.56 1.54
CA HIS A 151 -6.85 12.25 0.92
C HIS A 151 -7.38 12.13 -0.52
N ARG A 152 -8.53 12.75 -0.83
CA ARG A 152 -9.21 12.78 -2.14
C ARG A 152 -9.69 11.44 -2.73
N ASP A 153 -9.10 10.30 -2.38
CA ASP A 153 -9.49 8.98 -2.92
C ASP A 153 -9.91 7.98 -1.83
N VAL A 154 -10.82 8.39 -0.93
CA VAL A 154 -11.32 7.51 0.13
C VAL A 154 -12.36 6.54 -0.47
N LYS A 155 -11.95 5.28 -0.64
CA LYS A 155 -12.79 4.19 -1.15
C LYS A 155 -12.41 2.85 -0.50
N PRO A 156 -13.24 1.79 -0.60
CA PRO A 156 -12.97 0.52 0.07
C PRO A 156 -11.62 -0.13 -0.28
N ASP A 157 -11.08 0.12 -1.48
CA ASP A 157 -9.76 -0.38 -1.91
C ASP A 157 -8.61 0.27 -1.13
N ASN A 158 -8.78 1.53 -0.71
CA ASN A 158 -7.78 2.29 0.04
C ASN A 158 -8.02 2.20 1.56
N ILE A 159 -8.85 1.26 2.01
CA ILE A 159 -9.13 1.05 3.43
C ILE A 159 -8.64 -0.35 3.78
N GLY A 160 -7.54 -0.41 4.52
CA GLY A 160 -6.97 -1.62 5.08
C GLY A 160 -7.69 -2.04 6.36
N ILE A 161 -7.89 -3.35 6.53
CA ILE A 161 -8.55 -3.90 7.73
C ILE A 161 -7.86 -5.18 8.20
N GLU A 162 -7.63 -5.28 9.51
CA GLU A 162 -7.20 -6.52 10.16
C GLU A 162 -8.39 -7.15 10.89
N LEU A 163 -8.94 -8.23 10.32
CA LEU A 163 -10.19 -8.84 10.79
C LEU A 163 -10.11 -9.42 12.22
N THR A 164 -8.92 -9.76 12.70
CA THR A 164 -8.71 -10.32 14.04
C THR A 164 -8.67 -9.26 15.12
N THR A 165 -8.04 -8.11 14.84
CA THR A 165 -7.87 -7.01 15.81
C THR A 165 -8.91 -5.92 15.64
N GLY A 166 -9.57 -5.85 14.49
CA GLY A 166 -10.49 -4.78 14.11
C GLY A 166 -9.79 -3.46 13.77
N VAL A 167 -8.46 -3.46 13.63
CA VAL A 167 -7.70 -2.25 13.28
C VAL A 167 -7.96 -1.88 11.82
N VAL A 168 -8.25 -0.59 11.60
CA VAL A 168 -8.48 0.00 10.28
C VAL A 168 -7.39 1.02 9.95
N LYS A 169 -6.90 0.99 8.72
CA LYS A 169 -5.86 1.88 8.22
C LYS A 169 -6.26 2.48 6.90
N LEU A 170 -6.18 3.81 6.81
CA LEU A 170 -6.26 4.51 5.55
C LEU A 170 -4.94 4.29 4.79
N LEU A 171 -5.06 3.73 3.59
CA LEU A 171 -3.97 3.40 2.67
C LEU A 171 -3.90 4.44 1.56
N ASP A 172 -2.84 4.37 0.74
CA ASP A 172 -2.64 5.05 -0.55
C ASP A 172 -3.22 6.48 -0.67
N PHE A 173 -2.33 7.48 -0.57
CA PHE A 173 -2.72 8.88 -0.46
C PHE A 173 -3.06 9.53 -1.79
N GLY A 174 -3.32 8.74 -2.84
CA GLY A 174 -4.12 9.16 -4.00
C GLY A 174 -3.72 10.53 -4.55
N LEU A 175 -2.43 10.84 -4.58
CA LEU A 175 -1.93 11.91 -5.43
C LEU A 175 -2.00 11.38 -6.86
N ALA A 176 -3.22 11.37 -7.40
CA ALA A 176 -3.40 11.50 -8.83
C ALA A 176 -2.60 12.74 -9.24
N LEU A 177 -1.50 12.48 -9.94
CA LEU A 177 -0.94 13.40 -10.92
C LEU A 177 -1.97 13.58 -12.04
#